data_AF-A0A929K9E5-F1
#
_entry.id   AF-A0A929K9E5-F1
#
_cell.length_a   1.000
_cell.length_b   1.000
_cell.length_c   1.000
_cell.angle_alpha   90.00
_cell.angle_beta   90.00
_cell.angle_gamma   90.00
#
_symmetry.space_group_name_H-M   'P 1'
#
loop_
_entity.id
_entity.type
_entity.pdbx_description
1 polymer ?
#
loop_
_entity_poly.entity_id
_entity_poly.type
_entity_poly.pdbx_seq_one_letter_code
_entity_poly.pdbx_strand_id
1 'polypeptide(L)'
;MAKDSKNPDDAYKLASFLTGEKGQKLMAAAGHAIPIRRSIAYSSEFAEVLPERGIHNTVHLMPYYETMLVFNRWGEVWTAINRALESVWMGDKPAVEALKEAQKEIDSLLGE
;
A
#
# COMPACT_ATOMS: atom_id res chain seq x y z
N MET A 1 -10.45 -9.92 9.21
CA MET A 1 -10.27 -11.34 9.56
C MET A 1 -10.83 -12.20 8.43
N ALA A 2 -10.26 -13.37 8.16
CA ALA A 2 -10.81 -14.27 7.16
C ALA A 2 -12.20 -14.75 7.58
N LYS A 3 -13.17 -14.74 6.66
CA LYS A 3 -14.57 -15.12 6.92
C LYS A 3 -14.67 -16.54 7.49
N ASP A 4 -13.85 -17.44 6.98
CA ASP A 4 -13.88 -18.87 7.32
C ASP A 4 -12.78 -19.27 8.33
N SER A 5 -12.31 -18.31 9.14
CA SER A 5 -11.29 -18.59 10.16
C SER A 5 -11.81 -19.59 11.19
N LYS A 6 -11.00 -20.61 11.48
CA LYS A 6 -11.28 -21.58 12.57
C LYS A 6 -10.98 -21.03 13.96
N ASN A 7 -10.27 -19.90 14.07
CA ASN A 7 -9.89 -19.26 15.33
C ASN A 7 -10.16 -17.74 15.25
N PRO A 8 -11.43 -17.31 15.13
CA PRO A 8 -11.75 -15.90 14.90
C PRO A 8 -11.34 -15.00 16.07
N ASP A 9 -11.51 -15.45 17.32
CA ASP A 9 -11.19 -14.63 18.50
C ASP A 9 -9.68 -14.36 18.63
N ASP A 10 -8.85 -15.38 18.42
CA ASP A 10 -7.40 -15.22 18.50
C ASP A 10 -6.85 -14.43 17.30
N ALA A 11 -7.44 -14.61 16.12
CA ALA A 11 -7.16 -13.76 14.96
C ALA A 11 -7.49 -12.28 15.26
N TYR A 12 -8.60 -12.02 15.96
CA TYR A 12 -8.98 -10.67 16.36
C TYR A 12 -8.03 -10.08 17.39
N LYS A 13 -7.64 -10.85 18.42
CA LYS A 13 -6.66 -10.42 19.43
C LYS A 13 -5.32 -10.07 18.78
N LEU A 14 -4.85 -10.91 17.84
CA LEU A 14 -3.61 -10.67 17.12
C LEU A 14 -3.70 -9.41 16.26
N ALA A 15 -4.76 -9.26 15.46
CA ALA A 15 -4.96 -8.08 14.64
C ALA A 15 -5.05 -6.80 15.49
N SER A 16 -5.76 -6.86 16.61
CA SER A 16 -5.87 -5.76 17.58
C SER A 16 -4.53 -5.38 18.19
N PHE A 17 -3.69 -6.37 18.51
CA PHE A 17 -2.34 -6.11 19.01
C PHE A 17 -1.45 -5.45 17.95
N LEU A 18 -1.39 -6.02 16.74
CA LEU A 18 -0.54 -5.54 15.65
C LEU A 18 -0.90 -4.12 15.20
N THR A 19 -2.20 -3.80 15.19
CA THR A 19 -2.72 -2.48 14.84
C THR A 19 -2.86 -1.55 16.05
N GLY A 20 -2.62 -2.05 17.26
CA GLY A 20 -2.63 -1.28 18.51
C GLY A 20 -1.38 -0.42 18.68
N GLU A 21 -1.38 0.45 19.68
CA GLU A 21 -0.26 1.37 19.94
C GLU A 21 1.05 0.62 20.19
N LYS A 22 1.02 -0.42 21.04
CA LYS A 22 2.20 -1.22 21.38
C LYS A 22 2.77 -1.95 20.14
N GLY A 23 1.93 -2.60 19.34
CA GLY A 23 2.37 -3.28 18.13
C GLY A 23 2.98 -2.32 17.11
N GLN A 24 2.34 -1.16 16.91
CA GLN A 24 2.84 -0.12 16.00
C GLN A 24 4.16 0.50 16.46
N LYS A 25 4.36 0.72 17.77
CA LYS A 25 5.65 1.18 18.32
C LYS A 25 6.78 0.19 18.09
N LEU A 26 6.53 -1.10 18.31
CA LEU A 26 7.52 -2.16 18.07
C LEU A 26 7.91 -2.22 16.57
N MET A 27 6.92 -2.10 15.69
CA MET A 27 7.16 -2.07 14.25
C MET A 27 7.94 -0.81 13.83
N ALA A 28 7.54 0.37 14.33
CA ALA A 28 8.22 1.64 14.07
C ALA A 28 9.70 1.57 14.47
N ALA A 29 9.99 1.10 15.67
CA ALA A 29 11.34 0.96 16.20
C ALA A 29 12.21 -0.03 15.41
N ALA A 30 11.59 -0.98 14.68
CA ALA A 30 12.33 -1.87 13.79
C ALA A 30 12.70 -1.21 12.44
N GLY A 31 12.12 -0.05 12.11
CA GLY A 31 12.41 0.72 10.90
C GLY A 31 11.97 0.04 9.60
N HIS A 32 11.04 -0.91 9.67
CA HIS A 32 10.65 -1.74 8.52
C HIS A 32 9.39 -1.27 7.78
N ALA A 33 8.56 -0.41 8.39
CA ALA A 33 7.35 0.10 7.75
C ALA A 33 6.88 1.43 8.35
N ILE A 34 5.99 2.11 7.62
CA ILE A 34 5.37 3.37 8.02
C ILE A 34 4.20 3.05 8.97
N PRO A 35 4.15 3.62 10.20
CA PRO A 35 3.06 3.38 11.14
C PRO A 35 1.72 3.89 10.62
N ILE A 36 0.67 3.09 10.81
CA ILE A 36 -0.71 3.48 10.45
C ILE A 36 -1.35 4.42 11.49
N ARG A 37 -0.81 4.45 12.71
CA ARG A 37 -1.26 5.37 13.77
C ARG A 37 -0.49 6.66 13.68
N ARG A 38 -1.20 7.77 13.43
CA ARG A 38 -0.63 9.12 13.39
C ARG A 38 0.22 9.44 14.63
N SER A 39 -0.25 9.10 15.84
CA SER A 39 0.51 9.36 17.06
C SER A 39 1.88 8.68 17.10
N ILE A 40 2.07 7.56 16.39
CA ILE A 40 3.34 6.84 16.29
C ILE A 40 4.14 7.30 15.07
N ALA A 41 3.48 7.59 13.96
CA ALA A 41 4.14 8.11 12.77
C ALA A 41 4.84 9.46 13.02
N TYR A 42 4.34 10.27 13.95
CA TYR A 42 4.96 11.55 14.33
C TYR A 42 5.84 11.46 15.59
N SER A 43 6.10 10.27 16.12
CA SER A 43 6.96 10.08 17.30
C SER A 43 8.40 9.75 16.90
N SER A 44 9.35 9.90 17.84
CA SER A 44 10.77 9.62 17.59
C SER A 44 11.02 8.14 17.27
N GLU A 45 10.17 7.23 17.75
CA GLU A 45 10.23 5.81 17.43
C GLU A 45 10.12 5.51 15.92
N PHE A 46 9.58 6.43 15.11
CA PHE A 46 9.60 6.34 13.65
C PHE A 46 10.42 7.44 12.99
N ALA A 47 10.27 8.70 13.41
CA ALA A 47 10.91 9.82 12.74
C ALA A 47 12.44 9.77 12.79
N GLU A 48 13.00 9.14 13.83
CA GLU A 48 14.43 9.09 14.12
C GLU A 48 14.99 7.67 14.11
N VAL A 49 14.28 6.71 13.51
CA VAL A 49 14.75 5.31 13.44
C VAL A 49 15.68 5.09 12.23
N LEU A 50 16.74 4.31 12.42
CA LEU A 50 17.80 4.00 11.44
C LEU A 50 18.52 5.23 10.84
N PRO A 51 18.83 6.29 11.60
CA PRO A 51 19.51 7.47 11.06
C PRO A 51 20.91 7.12 10.54
N GLU A 52 21.56 6.10 11.11
CA GLU A 52 22.86 5.59 10.68
C GLU A 52 22.84 4.98 9.26
N ARG A 53 21.65 4.63 8.75
CA ARG A 53 21.46 4.16 7.37
C ARG A 53 21.10 5.28 6.39
N GLY A 54 21.06 6.53 6.85
CA GLY A 54 20.64 7.68 6.04
C GLY A 54 19.15 7.66 5.69
N ILE A 55 18.33 6.95 6.47
CA ILE A 55 16.87 6.87 6.23
C ILE A 55 16.21 8.08 6.89
N HIS A 56 15.47 8.86 6.10
CA HIS A 56 14.76 10.05 6.55
C HIS A 56 13.25 9.82 6.55
N ASN A 57 12.73 9.16 7.58
CA ASN A 57 11.33 8.72 7.63
C ASN A 57 10.29 9.85 7.60
N THR A 58 10.68 11.07 7.95
CA THR A 58 9.81 12.25 7.89
C THR A 58 9.29 12.55 6.49
N VAL A 59 9.95 12.08 5.42
CA VAL A 59 9.45 12.21 4.04
C VAL A 59 8.07 11.55 3.86
N HIS A 60 7.80 10.48 4.59
CA HIS A 60 6.52 9.76 4.54
C HIS A 60 5.39 10.51 5.26
N LEU A 61 5.70 11.57 5.99
CA LEU A 61 4.72 12.40 6.70
C LEU A 61 4.34 13.65 5.91
N MET A 62 5.00 13.88 4.77
CA MET A 62 4.68 15.01 3.89
C MET A 62 3.28 14.79 3.28
N PRO A 63 2.43 15.82 3.22
CA PRO A 63 1.05 15.71 2.73
C PRO A 63 0.97 15.64 1.20
N TYR A 64 1.89 14.92 0.56
CA TYR A 64 1.94 14.71 -0.89
C TYR A 64 1.46 13.29 -1.22
N TYR A 65 0.23 12.99 -0.84
CA TYR A 65 -0.40 11.71 -1.12
C TYR A 65 -1.91 11.91 -1.28
N GLU A 66 -2.52 11.01 -2.03
CA GLU A 66 -3.97 10.87 -2.15
C GLU A 66 -4.34 9.44 -1.76
N THR A 67 -5.52 9.28 -1.15
CA THR A 67 -6.04 7.93 -0.89
C THR A 67 -6.45 7.28 -2.20
N MET A 68 -5.87 6.12 -2.49
CA MET A 68 -6.28 5.33 -3.65
C MET A 68 -7.67 4.73 -3.42
N LEU A 69 -8.59 4.97 -4.36
CA LEU A 69 -9.90 4.33 -4.34
C LEU A 69 -9.73 2.84 -4.69
N VAL A 70 -10.17 1.97 -3.79
CA VAL A 70 -10.24 0.52 -4.03
C VAL A 70 -11.71 0.12 -4.08
N PHE A 71 -12.10 -0.54 -5.18
CA PHE A 71 -13.47 -0.92 -5.47
C PHE A 71 -13.53 -2.37 -5.99
N ASN A 72 -14.73 -2.89 -6.23
CA ASN A 72 -14.89 -4.23 -6.82
C ASN A 72 -14.12 -4.29 -8.14
N ARG A 73 -13.41 -5.38 -8.43
CA ARG A 73 -12.56 -5.52 -9.63
C ARG A 73 -11.31 -4.64 -9.67
N TRP A 74 -10.99 -3.90 -8.60
CA TRP A 74 -9.75 -3.10 -8.55
C TRP A 74 -8.49 -3.92 -8.84
N GLY A 75 -8.43 -5.19 -8.40
CA GLY A 75 -7.29 -6.07 -8.69
C GLY A 75 -7.11 -6.34 -10.19
N GLU A 76 -8.19 -6.50 -10.94
CA GLU A 76 -8.14 -6.67 -12.40
C GLU A 76 -7.74 -5.36 -13.10
N VAL A 77 -8.32 -4.24 -12.68
CA VAL A 77 -7.94 -2.90 -13.17
C VAL A 77 -6.46 -2.62 -12.93
N TRP A 78 -5.96 -2.89 -11.73
CA TRP A 78 -4.55 -2.75 -11.37
C TRP A 78 -3.65 -3.62 -12.24
N THR A 79 -4.08 -4.86 -12.53
CA THR A 79 -3.34 -5.78 -13.41
C THR A 79 -3.24 -5.24 -14.84
N ALA A 80 -4.34 -4.73 -15.39
CA ALA A 80 -4.36 -4.11 -16.73
C ALA A 80 -3.42 -2.90 -16.81
N ILE A 81 -3.44 -2.03 -15.80
CA ILE A 81 -2.52 -0.88 -15.69
C ILE A 81 -1.06 -1.35 -15.70
N ASN A 82 -0.70 -2.32 -14.86
CA ASN A 82 0.69 -2.78 -14.75
C ASN A 82 1.20 -3.41 -16.04
N ARG A 83 0.39 -4.24 -16.73
CA ARG A 83 0.76 -4.86 -18.01
C ARG A 83 1.05 -3.81 -19.09
N ALA A 84 0.25 -2.74 -19.13
CA ALA A 84 0.47 -1.65 -20.06
C ALA A 84 1.76 -0.88 -19.75
N LEU A 85 1.99 -0.56 -18.48
CA LEU A 85 3.22 0.12 -18.05
C LEU A 85 4.47 -0.71 -18.29
N GLU A 86 4.41 -2.03 -18.07
CA GLU A 86 5.51 -2.96 -18.34
C GLU A 86 5.92 -2.90 -19.81
N SER A 87 4.97 -2.98 -20.74
CA SER A 87 5.25 -2.90 -22.19
C SER A 87 5.91 -1.57 -22.59
N VAL A 88 5.53 -0.48 -21.92
CA VAL A 88 6.10 0.86 -22.17
C VAL A 88 7.53 0.94 -21.64
N TRP A 89 7.77 0.46 -20.42
CA TRP A 89 9.10 0.50 -19.81
C TRP A 89 10.11 -0.41 -20.51
N MET A 90 9.64 -1.54 -21.05
CA MET A 90 10.48 -2.44 -21.83
C MET A 90 10.76 -1.91 -23.25
N GLY A 91 10.06 -0.86 -23.67
CA GLY A 91 10.20 -0.26 -25.01
C GLY A 91 9.47 -1.04 -26.11
N ASP A 92 8.62 -1.99 -25.75
CA ASP A 92 7.87 -2.83 -26.70
C ASP A 92 6.74 -2.05 -27.39
N LYS A 93 6.14 -1.08 -26.69
CA LYS A 93 5.06 -0.24 -27.22
C LYS A 93 5.20 1.24 -26.82
N PRO A 94 4.80 2.18 -27.69
CA PRO A 94 4.61 3.57 -27.30
C PRO A 94 3.56 3.72 -26.19
N ALA A 95 3.79 4.62 -25.24
CA ALA A 95 2.88 4.86 -24.12
C ALA A 95 1.43 5.14 -24.54
N VAL A 96 1.23 5.95 -25.58
CA VAL A 96 -0.10 6.31 -26.07
C VAL A 96 -0.87 5.08 -26.56
N GLU A 97 -0.20 4.10 -27.16
CA GLU A 97 -0.85 2.88 -27.67
C GLU A 97 -1.18 1.92 -26.54
N ALA A 98 -0.21 1.64 -25.65
CA ALA A 98 -0.41 0.77 -24.50
C ALA A 98 -1.53 1.27 -23.57
N LEU A 99 -1.61 2.58 -23.34
CA LEU A 99 -2.66 3.18 -22.50
C LEU A 99 -4.04 3.14 -23.15
N LYS A 100 -4.14 3.27 -24.48
CA LYS A 100 -5.42 3.11 -25.20
C LYS A 100 -5.96 1.69 -25.09
N GLU A 101 -5.08 0.69 -25.21
CA GLU A 101 -5.46 -0.71 -25.04
C GLU A 101 -5.91 -0.99 -23.61
N ALA A 102 -5.15 -0.50 -22.61
CA ALA A 102 -5.50 -0.62 -21.21
C ALA A 102 -6.84 0.04 -20.88
N GLN A 103 -7.09 1.25 -21.41
CA GLN A 103 -8.37 1.95 -21.22
C GLN A 103 -9.53 1.10 -21.73
N LYS A 104 -9.42 0.50 -22.92
CA LYS A 104 -10.47 -0.36 -23.48
C LYS A 104 -10.72 -1.61 -22.63
N GLU A 105 -9.67 -2.24 -22.12
CA GLU A 105 -9.78 -3.37 -21.19
C GLU A 105 -10.51 -2.93 -19.92
N ILE A 106 -10.06 -1.84 -19.29
CA ILE A 106 -10.64 -1.30 -18.06
C ILE A 106 -12.11 -0.90 -18.25
N ASP A 107 -12.45 -0.23 -19.35
CA ASP A 107 -13.84 0.15 -19.65
C ASP A 107 -14.75 -1.09 -19.71
N SER A 108 -14.25 -2.20 -20.28
CA SER A 108 -14.98 -3.47 -20.27
C SER A 108 -15.11 -4.05 -18.87
N LEU A 109 -14.08 -3.90 -18.02
CA LEU A 109 -14.14 -4.35 -16.61
C LEU A 109 -15.11 -3.49 -15.77
N LEU A 110 -15.32 -2.23 -16.14
CA LEU A 110 -16.18 -1.31 -15.37
C LEU A 110 -17.62 -1.25 -15.90
N GLY A 111 -17.87 -1.71 -17.12
CA GLY A 111 -19.19 -1.70 -17.77
C GLY A 111 -20.10 -2.90 -17.43
N GLU A 112 -19.61 -3.88 -16.68
CA GLU A 112 -20.33 -5.07 -16.20
C GLU A 112 -20.67 -4.96 -14.70
#